data_AF-A0A080Z7A6-F1
#
_entry.id   AF-A0A080Z7A6-F1
#
_cell.length_a   1.000
_cell.length_b   1.000
_cell.length_c   1.000
_cell.angle_alpha   90.00
_cell.angle_beta   90.00
_cell.angle_gamma   90.00
#
_symmetry.space_group_name_H-M   'P 1'
#
loop_
_entity.id
_entity.type
_entity.pdbx_description
1 polymer ?
#
loop_
_entity_poly.entity_id
_entity_poly.type
_entity_poly.pdbx_seq_one_letter_code
_entity_poly.pdbx_strand_id
1 'polypeptide(L)'
;MVKVFLALSTAMVMSAPVAASVSVSFVNSCSYSVNLYDNSKTETIAAGSSMSRDLASGYNGMFRDGTGDEATLAEFSVSGGYTWYDISVIPPGSGSCSSYEACKELTGKSGYNVAMSIAPDTSSTKSVSSSCATLTCESEQCSDAYLYPSDDTKTHSCPDTLPFTVTFCPGGSSSSTTTTSSSAQSTTQPTTQSTPTTTAPAATTAAPEVQGDYKSGTVTTSSESTTTAPSTSSTSTATQTSTSTSTTSKTMSTGSAASFSSATISSSFVYSGTDAGSATGTYGKVTEMSSCTTETVSVSDPVGPFSEEVSMVFRGPMNIYSIAVFNATSGSDWTKVSSYSQNGTQDNMVFMNNLNIDYTGADSSPQGYSTDDGSGTATSSTVFGGSLADASDASVTGGGPCVSTGCEVNIMTETNCADQDGCIGYYDDMGFHGWDGGMKMFVTKVQMPTGSSVNRPAIWMLNAQVVRANQYGCNCRGEGSEGGCGELDIAEVIETNTDKDKVSTHYYFFDGSVSPGGDNYAARPTDSTVTYVTIIDNSSTGTIKIIELGGDDFDFDVDAVSADQVTSWIEASVENLLS
;
A
#
# COMPACT_ATOMS: atom_id res chain seq x y z
N MET A 1 15.04 65.73 -41.62
CA MET A 1 16.17 65.17 -40.84
C MET A 1 15.62 64.02 -40.02
N VAL A 2 15.95 62.79 -40.40
CA VAL A 2 15.54 61.57 -39.69
C VAL A 2 16.52 61.37 -38.52
N LYS A 3 16.01 61.19 -37.30
CA LYS A 3 16.79 60.66 -36.18
C LYS A 3 16.19 59.31 -35.77
N VAL A 4 17.02 58.29 -35.93
CA VAL A 4 16.78 56.89 -35.61
C VAL A 4 16.89 56.69 -34.10
N PHE A 5 15.90 56.03 -33.49
CA PHE A 5 16.02 55.45 -32.16
C PHE A 5 16.39 53.96 -32.32
N LEU A 6 17.54 53.59 -31.76
CA LEU A 6 18.00 52.20 -31.66
C LEU A 6 17.35 51.58 -30.40
N ALA A 7 16.52 50.56 -30.57
CA ALA A 7 16.05 49.72 -29.47
C ALA A 7 17.01 48.53 -29.33
N LEU A 8 17.65 48.40 -28.17
CA LEU A 8 18.40 47.19 -27.79
C LEU A 8 17.40 46.17 -27.24
N SER A 9 17.29 45.02 -27.89
CA SER A 9 16.58 43.85 -27.37
C SER A 9 17.53 43.03 -26.50
N THR A 10 17.26 42.98 -25.19
CA THR A 10 17.94 42.07 -24.26
C THR A 10 17.22 40.72 -24.30
N ALA A 11 17.85 39.69 -24.86
CA ALA A 11 17.35 38.32 -24.80
C ALA A 11 17.64 37.75 -23.40
N MET A 12 16.58 37.47 -22.64
CA MET A 12 16.65 36.79 -21.35
C MET A 12 16.70 35.29 -21.63
N VAL A 13 17.86 34.65 -21.40
CA VAL A 13 18.01 33.20 -21.46
C VAL A 13 17.40 32.64 -20.18
N MET A 14 16.23 32.00 -20.30
CA MET A 14 15.64 31.21 -19.22
C MET A 14 16.42 29.90 -19.13
N SER A 15 17.25 29.76 -18.10
CA SER A 15 17.85 28.48 -17.73
C SER A 15 16.75 27.61 -17.13
N ALA A 16 16.39 26.50 -17.79
CA ALA A 16 15.56 25.49 -17.14
C ALA A 16 16.26 24.95 -15.89
N PRO A 17 15.55 24.70 -14.77
CA PRO A 17 16.15 24.01 -13.64
C PRO A 17 16.57 22.62 -14.10
N VAL A 18 17.86 22.31 -13.99
CA VAL A 18 18.35 20.95 -14.17
C VAL A 18 17.84 20.18 -12.96
N ALA A 19 17.01 19.15 -13.18
CA ALA A 19 16.58 18.26 -12.11
C ALA A 19 17.82 17.70 -11.40
N ALA A 20 17.81 17.68 -10.07
CA ALA A 20 18.90 17.09 -9.30
C ALA A 20 18.95 15.57 -9.61
N SER A 21 20.11 15.09 -10.07
CA SER A 21 20.35 13.69 -10.38
C SER A 21 21.70 13.25 -9.86
N VAL A 22 21.77 12.01 -9.38
CA VAL A 22 22.98 11.36 -8.90
C VAL A 22 23.68 10.70 -10.08
N SER A 23 24.92 11.09 -10.37
CA SER A 23 25.71 10.44 -11.42
C SER A 23 26.35 9.16 -10.88
N VAL A 24 26.02 8.02 -11.48
CA VAL A 24 26.62 6.70 -11.21
C VAL A 24 27.45 6.25 -12.40
N SER A 25 28.75 6.04 -12.20
CA SER A 25 29.68 5.50 -13.19
C SER A 25 29.84 3.99 -13.02
N PHE A 26 29.49 3.23 -14.06
CA PHE A 26 29.68 1.79 -14.11
C PHE A 26 30.99 1.48 -14.83
N VAL A 27 31.95 0.89 -14.12
CA VAL A 27 33.29 0.57 -14.61
C VAL A 27 33.43 -0.94 -14.74
N ASN A 28 33.83 -1.40 -15.91
CA ASN A 28 34.12 -2.80 -16.14
C ASN A 28 35.62 -3.07 -16.04
N SER A 29 36.07 -3.58 -14.90
CA SER A 29 37.45 -4.04 -14.67
C SER A 29 37.61 -5.55 -14.91
N CYS A 30 36.58 -6.23 -15.39
CA CYS A 30 36.65 -7.64 -15.78
C CYS A 30 37.44 -7.80 -17.08
N SER A 31 37.94 -9.01 -17.33
CA SER A 31 38.63 -9.37 -18.59
C SER A 31 37.67 -9.63 -19.76
N TYR A 32 36.37 -9.60 -19.50
CA TYR A 32 35.28 -9.81 -20.44
C TYR A 32 34.32 -8.62 -20.44
N SER A 33 33.39 -8.58 -21.39
CA SER A 33 32.38 -7.52 -21.45
C SER A 33 31.26 -7.79 -20.45
N VAL A 34 30.85 -6.77 -19.72
CA VAL A 34 29.70 -6.79 -18.80
C VAL A 34 28.47 -6.34 -19.56
N ASN A 35 27.36 -7.03 -19.40
CA ASN A 35 26.05 -6.65 -19.94
C ASN A 35 25.26 -5.96 -18.83
N LEU A 36 25.46 -4.65 -18.66
CA LEU A 36 24.77 -3.86 -17.64
C LEU A 36 23.26 -3.90 -17.91
N TYR A 37 22.50 -4.51 -17.00
CA TYR A 37 21.05 -4.64 -17.08
C TYR A 37 20.39 -3.94 -15.89
N ASP A 38 19.36 -3.14 -16.16
CA ASP A 38 18.61 -2.33 -15.20
C ASP A 38 17.13 -2.75 -15.04
N ASN A 39 16.81 -4.02 -15.33
CA ASN A 39 15.44 -4.55 -15.48
C ASN A 39 14.62 -4.02 -16.66
N SER A 40 15.09 -3.02 -17.41
CA SER A 40 14.42 -2.53 -18.63
C SER A 40 15.26 -2.72 -19.89
N LYS A 41 16.57 -2.48 -19.79
CA LYS A 41 17.49 -2.36 -20.91
C LYS A 41 18.83 -2.98 -20.56
N THR A 42 19.42 -3.66 -21.55
CA THR A 42 20.78 -4.19 -21.45
C THR A 42 21.73 -3.37 -22.32
N GLU A 43 22.87 -2.97 -21.77
CA GLU A 43 23.95 -2.29 -22.49
C GLU A 43 25.31 -2.92 -22.20
N THR A 44 26.11 -3.12 -23.23
CA THR A 44 27.42 -3.76 -23.09
C THR A 44 28.50 -2.75 -22.73
N ILE A 45 29.21 -2.99 -21.63
CA ILE A 45 30.44 -2.30 -21.24
C ILE A 45 31.62 -3.20 -21.60
N ALA A 46 32.42 -2.80 -22.60
CA ALA A 46 33.62 -3.54 -22.97
C ALA A 46 34.63 -3.60 -21.81
N ALA A 47 35.46 -4.64 -21.78
CA ALA A 47 36.52 -4.78 -20.79
C ALA A 47 37.41 -3.52 -20.73
N GLY A 48 37.63 -2.99 -19.52
CA GLY A 48 38.38 -1.76 -19.28
C GLY A 48 37.65 -0.46 -19.63
N SER A 49 36.37 -0.53 -20.03
CA SER A 49 35.55 0.65 -20.35
C SER A 49 34.59 1.00 -19.21
N SER A 50 33.96 2.16 -19.31
CA SER A 50 32.91 2.60 -18.39
C SER A 50 31.76 3.28 -19.12
N MET A 51 30.63 3.39 -18.43
CA MET A 51 29.49 4.21 -18.84
C MET A 51 28.83 4.84 -17.62
N SER A 52 28.00 5.87 -17.81
CA SER A 52 27.33 6.56 -16.71
C SER A 52 25.81 6.50 -16.82
N ARG A 53 25.15 6.63 -15.68
CA ARG A 53 23.71 6.89 -15.52
C ARG A 53 23.52 8.08 -14.61
N ASP A 54 22.54 8.90 -14.93
CA ASP A 54 22.03 9.92 -14.02
C ASP A 54 20.74 9.38 -13.41
N LEU A 55 20.75 9.15 -12.11
CA LEU A 55 19.60 8.68 -11.35
C LEU A 55 18.87 9.90 -10.80
N ALA A 56 17.68 10.18 -11.33
CA ALA A 56 16.87 11.30 -10.86
C ALA A 56 16.38 11.06 -9.43
N SER A 57 16.00 12.13 -8.73
CA SER A 57 15.21 12.00 -7.50
C SER A 57 13.94 11.17 -7.77
N GLY A 58 13.63 10.24 -6.86
CA GLY A 58 12.59 9.23 -7.01
C GLY A 58 13.07 7.91 -7.65
N TYR A 59 14.31 7.83 -8.16
CA TYR A 59 14.83 6.59 -8.74
C TYR A 59 14.86 5.48 -7.69
N ASN A 60 14.38 4.28 -8.05
CA ASN A 60 14.46 3.08 -7.23
C ASN A 60 14.69 1.88 -8.16
N GLY A 61 15.79 1.15 -7.99
CA GLY A 61 16.09 0.03 -8.88
C GLY A 61 17.49 -0.56 -8.70
N MET A 62 17.76 -1.61 -9.47
CA MET A 62 19.01 -2.38 -9.37
C MET A 62 19.73 -2.49 -10.72
N PHE A 63 21.06 -2.67 -10.64
CA PHE A 63 21.94 -2.90 -11.78
C PHE A 63 22.70 -4.22 -11.62
N ARG A 64 22.83 -4.99 -12.70
CA ARG A 64 23.56 -6.27 -12.69
C ARG A 64 24.24 -6.61 -14.01
N ASP A 65 25.12 -7.61 -14.00
CA ASP A 65 25.68 -8.21 -15.21
C ASP A 65 24.77 -9.33 -15.74
N GLY A 66 24.15 -9.08 -16.89
CA GLY A 66 23.25 -10.00 -17.58
C GLY A 66 21.80 -9.95 -17.09
N THR A 67 20.91 -10.65 -17.81
CA THR A 67 19.47 -10.69 -17.50
C THR A 67 19.08 -11.86 -16.57
N GLY A 68 20.05 -12.68 -16.16
CA GLY A 68 19.82 -13.78 -15.22
C GLY A 68 19.35 -13.27 -13.86
N ASP A 69 18.59 -14.11 -13.16
CA ASP A 69 18.16 -13.86 -11.79
C ASP A 69 19.24 -14.22 -10.76
N GLU A 70 20.14 -15.15 -11.09
CA GLU A 70 21.35 -15.45 -10.31
C GLU A 70 22.44 -14.42 -10.61
N ALA A 71 22.39 -13.28 -9.92
CA ALA A 71 23.30 -12.18 -10.15
C ALA A 71 23.58 -11.34 -8.91
N THR A 72 24.82 -10.82 -8.82
CA THR A 72 25.20 -9.79 -7.86
C THR A 72 24.52 -8.48 -8.24
N LEU A 73 23.79 -7.87 -7.32
CA LEU A 73 23.00 -6.66 -7.55
C LEU A 73 23.70 -5.43 -6.94
N ALA A 74 23.74 -4.32 -7.69
CA ALA A 74 23.95 -3.00 -7.13
C ALA A 74 22.59 -2.30 -7.05
N GLU A 75 22.10 -2.04 -5.84
CA GLU A 75 20.78 -1.47 -5.61
C GLU A 75 20.93 0.01 -5.25
N PHE A 76 20.04 0.85 -5.79
CA PHE A 76 20.04 2.29 -5.54
C PHE A 76 18.61 2.81 -5.38
N SER A 77 18.42 3.67 -4.38
CA SER A 77 17.24 4.52 -4.24
C SER A 77 17.65 5.97 -3.99
N VAL A 78 17.11 6.92 -4.75
CA VAL A 78 17.40 8.35 -4.60
C VAL A 78 16.15 9.03 -4.06
N SER A 79 16.09 9.25 -2.75
CA SER A 79 14.91 9.84 -2.09
C SER A 79 15.31 10.59 -0.83
N GLY A 80 14.50 11.57 -0.43
CA GLY A 80 14.67 12.30 0.83
C GLY A 80 15.97 13.12 0.94
N GLY A 81 16.63 13.45 -0.17
CA GLY A 81 17.95 14.11 -0.16
C GLY A 81 19.14 13.15 0.01
N TYR A 82 18.87 11.84 -0.08
CA TYR A 82 19.87 10.78 0.07
C TYR A 82 19.89 9.86 -1.14
N THR A 83 21.06 9.30 -1.41
CA THR A 83 21.23 8.08 -2.21
C THR A 83 21.41 6.93 -1.24
N TRP A 84 20.41 6.08 -1.15
CA TRP A 84 20.45 4.77 -0.52
C TRP A 84 21.02 3.77 -1.49
N TYR A 85 21.88 2.88 -1.01
CA TYR A 85 22.51 1.87 -1.84
C TYR A 85 22.98 0.69 -1.01
N ASP A 86 23.06 -0.46 -1.66
CA ASP A 86 23.58 -1.69 -1.10
C ASP A 86 24.03 -2.64 -2.22
N ILE A 87 24.67 -3.73 -1.81
CA ILE A 87 24.92 -4.87 -2.68
C ILE A 87 24.03 -6.01 -2.19
N SER A 88 23.45 -6.78 -3.12
CA SER A 88 22.69 -7.97 -2.76
C SER A 88 23.18 -9.19 -3.54
N VAL A 89 23.30 -10.30 -2.82
CA VAL A 89 23.62 -11.63 -3.35
C VAL A 89 22.63 -12.68 -2.81
N ILE A 90 21.42 -12.23 -2.46
CA ILE A 90 20.35 -13.12 -2.00
C ILE A 90 20.05 -14.14 -3.12
N PRO A 91 20.10 -15.45 -2.86
CA PRO A 91 19.69 -16.45 -3.85
C PRO A 91 18.26 -16.17 -4.35
N PRO A 92 18.00 -16.07 -5.67
CA PRO A 92 16.68 -15.70 -6.14
C PRO A 92 15.67 -16.82 -5.86
N GLY A 93 14.46 -16.44 -5.40
CA GLY A 93 13.43 -17.38 -4.94
C GLY A 93 13.57 -17.79 -3.46
N SER A 94 14.32 -17.00 -2.68
CA SER A 94 14.63 -17.27 -1.26
C SER A 94 13.44 -17.26 -0.29
N GLY A 95 12.31 -16.63 -0.63
CA GLY A 95 11.18 -16.51 0.29
C GLY A 95 11.60 -15.82 1.59
N SER A 96 11.49 -16.52 2.72
CA SER A 96 11.80 -16.00 4.06
C SER A 96 12.94 -16.76 4.77
N CYS A 97 13.88 -17.34 4.02
CA CYS A 97 15.07 -17.98 4.61
C CYS A 97 15.88 -16.99 5.47
N SER A 98 16.48 -17.48 6.57
CA SER A 98 17.13 -16.64 7.58
C SER A 98 18.66 -16.71 7.59
N SER A 99 19.26 -17.34 6.57
CA SER A 99 20.71 -17.37 6.36
C SER A 99 21.02 -17.68 4.90
N TYR A 100 22.20 -17.29 4.43
CA TYR A 100 22.66 -17.61 3.07
C TYR A 100 22.55 -19.11 2.77
N GLU A 101 23.02 -19.96 3.69
CA GLU A 101 23.01 -21.41 3.52
C GLU A 101 21.60 -21.94 3.39
N ALA A 102 20.65 -21.43 4.19
CA ALA A 102 19.25 -21.81 4.12
C ALA A 102 18.63 -21.39 2.78
N CYS A 103 18.95 -20.19 2.31
CA CYS A 103 18.51 -19.67 1.01
C CYS A 103 19.06 -20.48 -0.16
N LYS A 104 20.35 -20.82 -0.10
CA LYS A 104 21.04 -21.62 -1.12
C LYS A 104 20.55 -23.07 -1.12
N GLU A 105 20.25 -23.65 0.04
CA GLU A 105 19.66 -24.98 0.15
C GLU A 105 18.24 -25.01 -0.44
N LEU A 106 17.44 -23.99 -0.16
CA LEU A 106 16.07 -23.87 -0.65
C LEU A 106 16.01 -23.70 -2.18
N THR A 107 16.85 -22.82 -2.72
CA THR A 107 16.77 -22.40 -4.13
C THR A 107 17.69 -23.18 -5.05
N GLY A 108 18.75 -23.79 -4.51
CA GLY A 108 19.85 -24.37 -5.28
C GLY A 108 20.73 -23.33 -5.99
N LYS A 109 20.58 -22.05 -5.66
CA LYS A 109 21.20 -20.91 -6.35
C LYS A 109 22.14 -20.14 -5.43
N SER A 110 23.11 -19.42 -5.99
CA SER A 110 24.07 -18.62 -5.21
C SER A 110 23.66 -17.16 -5.04
N GLY A 111 22.82 -16.61 -5.94
CA GLY A 111 22.57 -15.17 -6.00
C GLY A 111 23.81 -14.35 -6.41
N TYR A 112 24.88 -14.98 -6.90
CA TYR A 112 26.16 -14.33 -7.18
C TYR A 112 26.71 -14.76 -8.54
N ASN A 113 27.16 -13.79 -9.34
CA ASN A 113 27.79 -14.06 -10.64
C ASN A 113 29.08 -13.27 -10.91
N VAL A 114 29.18 -12.04 -10.41
CA VAL A 114 30.33 -11.15 -10.66
C VAL A 114 30.73 -10.40 -9.39
N ALA A 115 32.03 -10.21 -9.18
CA ALA A 115 32.52 -9.37 -8.09
C ALA A 115 32.17 -7.91 -8.34
N MET A 116 31.76 -7.20 -7.29
CA MET A 116 31.22 -5.84 -7.41
C MET A 116 31.67 -4.98 -6.24
N SER A 117 31.90 -3.69 -6.49
CA SER A 117 32.02 -2.69 -5.44
C SER A 117 31.21 -1.44 -5.77
N ILE A 118 30.62 -0.80 -4.76
CA ILE A 118 29.97 0.52 -4.87
C ILE A 118 30.76 1.51 -4.03
N ALA A 119 31.28 2.56 -4.65
CA ALA A 119 32.10 3.57 -3.98
C ALA A 119 31.53 4.98 -4.19
N PRO A 120 31.08 5.69 -3.12
CA PRO A 120 30.75 7.11 -3.21
C PRO A 120 32.03 7.96 -3.35
N ASP A 121 31.99 8.98 -4.21
CA ASP A 121 33.06 9.98 -4.29
C ASP A 121 32.89 11.04 -3.21
N THR A 122 33.62 10.85 -2.12
CA THR A 122 33.57 11.75 -0.96
C THR A 122 34.60 12.89 -1.03
N SER A 123 35.38 12.98 -2.12
CA SER A 123 36.54 13.88 -2.23
C SER A 123 36.19 15.36 -2.14
N SER A 124 34.97 15.75 -2.53
CA SER A 124 34.46 17.12 -2.48
C SER A 124 33.82 17.52 -1.14
N THR A 125 33.65 16.57 -0.21
CA THR A 125 32.91 16.75 1.05
C THR A 125 33.81 16.65 2.27
N LYS A 126 33.70 17.61 3.19
CA LYS A 126 34.54 17.68 4.40
C LYS A 126 34.11 16.70 5.50
N SER A 127 32.89 16.18 5.44
CA SER A 127 32.33 15.24 6.41
C SER A 127 31.15 14.51 5.77
N VAL A 128 31.15 13.18 5.82
CA VAL A 128 30.03 12.31 5.44
C VAL A 128 29.72 11.37 6.61
N SER A 129 28.50 10.83 6.67
CA SER A 129 28.12 9.86 7.71
C SER A 129 28.96 8.58 7.58
N SER A 130 29.06 7.80 8.66
CA SER A 130 29.69 6.47 8.59
C SER A 130 28.89 5.46 7.75
N SER A 131 27.61 5.75 7.48
CA SER A 131 26.78 4.98 6.55
C SER A 131 27.18 5.23 5.09
N CYS A 132 27.82 6.36 4.77
CA CYS A 132 28.34 6.65 3.44
C CYS A 132 29.71 5.99 3.23
N ALA A 133 29.72 4.69 2.94
CA ALA A 133 30.91 3.84 2.88
C ALA A 133 31.05 3.11 1.53
N THR A 134 32.28 2.75 1.17
CA THR A 134 32.51 1.84 0.04
C THR A 134 32.10 0.42 0.42
N LEU A 135 31.28 -0.23 -0.41
CA LEU A 135 30.88 -1.62 -0.26
C LEU A 135 31.64 -2.49 -1.26
N THR A 136 32.07 -3.68 -0.83
CA THR A 136 32.79 -4.61 -1.71
C THR A 136 32.33 -6.05 -1.50
N CYS A 137 31.91 -6.69 -2.59
CA CYS A 137 31.50 -8.08 -2.62
C CYS A 137 32.29 -8.88 -3.67
N GLU A 138 33.24 -9.69 -3.20
CA GLU A 138 34.12 -10.51 -4.05
C GLU A 138 33.76 -12.01 -4.05
N SER A 139 32.71 -12.41 -3.33
CA SER A 139 32.26 -13.80 -3.23
C SER A 139 30.76 -13.88 -2.94
N GLU A 140 30.20 -15.09 -3.08
CA GLU A 140 28.80 -15.39 -2.76
C GLU A 140 28.42 -15.25 -1.28
N GLN A 141 29.42 -15.10 -0.39
CA GLN A 141 29.24 -14.83 1.04
C GLN A 141 30.14 -13.67 1.45
N CYS A 142 29.76 -12.47 1.06
CA CYS A 142 30.48 -11.25 1.38
C CYS A 142 29.78 -10.47 2.51
N SER A 143 30.57 -9.83 3.39
CA SER A 143 30.05 -9.15 4.58
C SER A 143 29.23 -7.90 4.27
N ASP A 144 29.49 -7.29 3.12
CA ASP A 144 28.96 -5.98 2.73
C ASP A 144 27.67 -6.10 1.90
N ALA A 145 27.18 -7.32 1.63
CA ALA A 145 25.97 -7.54 0.86
C ALA A 145 24.87 -8.20 1.67
N TYR A 146 23.63 -7.99 1.25
CA TYR A 146 22.49 -8.80 1.66
C TYR A 146 22.71 -10.25 1.26
N LEU A 147 22.72 -11.13 2.25
CA LEU A 147 22.88 -12.58 2.05
C LEU A 147 21.56 -13.36 2.11
N TYR A 148 20.54 -12.78 2.76
CA TYR A 148 19.20 -13.32 2.91
C TYR A 148 18.20 -12.17 3.14
N PRO A 149 16.88 -12.39 2.96
CA PRO A 149 15.87 -11.32 2.95
C PRO A 149 15.80 -10.44 4.20
N SER A 150 16.06 -10.99 5.40
CA SER A 150 16.03 -10.26 6.67
C SER A 150 17.40 -9.81 7.17
N ASP A 151 18.38 -9.68 6.27
CA ASP A 151 19.72 -9.16 6.59
C ASP A 151 19.74 -7.62 6.64
N ASP A 152 18.88 -7.02 7.48
CA ASP A 152 18.51 -5.59 7.45
C ASP A 152 19.63 -4.59 7.83
N THR A 153 20.87 -5.06 7.93
CA THR A 153 22.04 -4.25 8.35
C THR A 153 22.87 -3.72 7.19
N LYS A 154 22.50 -4.04 5.94
CA LYS A 154 23.35 -3.85 4.75
C LYS A 154 23.03 -2.63 3.91
N THR A 155 21.95 -1.90 4.22
CA THR A 155 21.63 -0.64 3.54
C THR A 155 22.56 0.48 3.99
N HIS A 156 23.14 1.18 3.01
CA HIS A 156 23.99 2.35 3.20
C HIS A 156 23.38 3.60 2.58
N SER A 157 23.83 4.78 3.05
CA SER A 157 23.30 6.07 2.56
C SER A 157 24.37 7.15 2.48
N CYS A 158 24.29 7.95 1.42
CA CYS A 158 25.07 9.17 1.23
C CYS A 158 24.13 10.33 0.86
N PRO A 159 24.54 11.60 1.03
CA PRO A 159 23.81 12.72 0.41
C PRO A 159 23.69 12.51 -1.11
N ASP A 160 22.53 12.82 -1.69
CA ASP A 160 22.25 12.68 -3.14
C ASP A 160 23.05 13.64 -4.04
N THR A 161 23.89 14.47 -3.44
CA THR A 161 24.86 15.31 -4.14
C THR A 161 26.17 14.61 -4.50
N LEU A 162 26.41 13.39 -3.99
CA LEU A 162 27.65 12.66 -4.22
C LEU A 162 27.53 11.72 -5.43
N PRO A 163 28.48 11.75 -6.38
CA PRO A 163 28.53 10.77 -7.44
C PRO A 163 29.06 9.43 -6.93
N PHE A 164 28.70 8.35 -7.62
CA PHE A 164 29.09 6.99 -7.27
C PHE A 164 29.86 6.31 -8.40
N THR A 165 30.68 5.33 -8.03
CA THR A 165 31.29 4.39 -8.97
C THR A 165 30.95 2.97 -8.59
N VAL A 166 30.26 2.26 -9.49
CA VAL A 166 30.06 0.81 -9.42
C VAL A 166 31.15 0.14 -10.26
N THR A 167 31.96 -0.71 -9.66
CA THR A 167 33.03 -1.43 -10.37
C THR A 167 32.74 -2.92 -10.41
N PHE A 168 32.63 -3.47 -11.62
CA PHE A 168 32.64 -4.91 -11.84
C PHE A 168 34.08 -5.43 -11.86
N CYS A 169 34.34 -6.53 -11.15
CA CYS A 169 35.67 -7.09 -10.91
C CYS A 169 36.67 -6.09 -10.30
N PRO A 170 36.41 -5.52 -9.11
CA PRO A 170 37.30 -4.51 -8.51
C PRO A 170 38.75 -5.01 -8.28
N GLY A 171 38.94 -6.32 -8.04
CA GLY A 171 40.26 -6.97 -7.94
C GLY A 171 40.97 -7.28 -9.28
N GLY A 172 40.36 -6.97 -10.42
CA GLY A 172 40.99 -7.04 -11.74
C GLY A 172 40.99 -8.42 -12.43
N SER A 173 40.27 -9.43 -11.92
CA SER A 173 39.98 -10.70 -12.62
C SER A 173 38.96 -11.56 -11.86
N SER A 174 37.76 -11.79 -12.42
CA SER A 174 36.97 -13.01 -12.14
C SER A 174 36.83 -13.82 -13.44
N SER A 175 36.81 -15.14 -13.35
CA SER A 175 36.62 -16.06 -14.49
C SER A 175 35.11 -16.28 -14.68
N SER A 176 34.58 -16.17 -15.90
CA SER A 176 33.18 -16.49 -16.18
C SER A 176 32.94 -17.99 -15.93
N THR A 177 32.11 -18.35 -14.95
CA THR A 177 31.63 -19.73 -14.83
C THR A 177 30.38 -19.87 -15.68
N THR A 178 30.54 -20.31 -16.93
CA THR A 178 29.43 -20.73 -17.78
C THR A 178 29.01 -22.14 -17.36
N THR A 179 27.93 -22.26 -16.58
CA THR A 179 27.42 -23.56 -16.12
C THR A 179 26.75 -24.31 -17.27
N THR A 180 27.41 -25.36 -17.76
CA THR A 180 26.81 -26.38 -18.63
C THR A 180 26.26 -27.51 -17.75
N SER A 181 24.99 -27.86 -17.92
CA SER A 181 24.30 -28.92 -17.20
C SER A 181 24.99 -30.28 -17.33
N SER A 182 25.15 -31.01 -16.22
CA SER A 182 25.33 -32.48 -16.21
C SER A 182 24.99 -33.07 -14.84
N SER A 183 24.33 -34.22 -14.90
CA SER A 183 23.61 -34.99 -13.89
C SER A 183 24.46 -35.77 -12.87
N ALA A 184 23.89 -35.89 -11.66
CA ALA A 184 23.94 -36.99 -10.67
C ALA A 184 25.31 -37.56 -10.20
N GLN A 185 25.53 -37.61 -8.87
CA GLN A 185 25.46 -38.86 -8.08
C GLN A 185 25.72 -38.61 -6.57
N SER A 186 24.98 -39.36 -5.76
CA SER A 186 24.93 -39.44 -4.29
C SER A 186 26.21 -39.93 -3.61
N THR A 187 26.52 -39.39 -2.42
CA THR A 187 27.15 -40.13 -1.28
C THR A 187 26.85 -39.46 0.07
N THR A 188 26.80 -40.28 1.11
CA THR A 188 26.17 -40.13 2.44
C THR A 188 27.10 -39.75 3.61
N GLN A 189 26.56 -38.98 4.59
CA GLN A 189 26.68 -39.11 6.07
C GLN A 189 28.03 -38.75 6.78
N PRO A 190 28.13 -38.42 8.13
CA PRO A 190 27.13 -38.17 9.20
C PRO A 190 27.22 -36.83 9.99
N THR A 191 26.08 -36.54 10.60
CA THR A 191 25.72 -35.78 11.82
C THR A 191 26.72 -35.70 12.98
N THR A 192 26.76 -34.54 13.65
CA THR A 192 26.77 -34.44 15.14
C THR A 192 25.90 -33.29 15.63
N GLN A 193 24.99 -33.66 16.52
CA GLN A 193 23.96 -32.90 17.24
C GLN A 193 24.54 -32.28 18.52
N SER A 194 24.24 -31.01 18.80
CA SER A 194 24.25 -30.46 20.15
C SER A 194 23.30 -29.25 20.29
N THR A 195 22.53 -29.26 21.37
CA THR A 195 21.58 -28.24 21.88
C THR A 195 21.46 -28.52 23.39
N PRO A 196 20.92 -27.65 24.28
CA PRO A 196 20.63 -26.20 24.19
C PRO A 196 21.25 -25.40 25.36
N THR A 197 21.24 -24.06 25.26
CA THR A 197 20.99 -23.21 26.45
C THR A 197 20.13 -22.01 26.05
N THR A 198 18.99 -21.91 26.73
CA THR A 198 17.96 -20.86 26.73
C THR A 198 18.46 -19.49 27.17
N THR A 199 17.99 -18.41 26.52
CA THR A 199 17.61 -17.13 27.17
C THR A 199 16.47 -16.49 26.33
N ALA A 200 15.53 -15.82 27.02
CA ALA A 200 14.21 -15.37 26.58
C ALA A 200 14.18 -14.26 25.48
N PRO A 201 13.06 -14.07 24.77
CA PRO A 201 12.98 -13.22 23.58
C PRO A 201 12.68 -11.74 23.89
N ALA A 202 13.26 -10.84 23.09
CA ALA A 202 12.83 -9.44 22.96
C ALA A 202 11.74 -9.35 21.88
N ALA A 203 10.69 -8.58 22.18
CA ALA A 203 9.56 -8.35 21.28
C ALA A 203 10.02 -7.64 20.00
N THR A 204 9.61 -8.18 18.86
CA THR A 204 9.72 -7.57 17.53
C THR A 204 8.32 -7.59 16.92
N THR A 205 7.74 -6.39 16.79
CA THR A 205 6.48 -6.14 16.09
C THR A 205 6.81 -5.96 14.62
N ALA A 206 6.34 -6.87 13.76
CA ALA A 206 6.49 -6.77 12.31
C ALA A 206 5.35 -5.90 11.74
N ALA A 207 5.69 -4.99 10.83
CA ALA A 207 4.73 -4.33 9.96
C ALA A 207 4.32 -5.30 8.84
N PRO A 208 3.09 -5.23 8.29
CA PRO A 208 2.61 -6.15 7.28
C PRO A 208 3.42 -6.04 5.98
N GLU A 209 3.75 -7.20 5.41
CA GLU A 209 4.42 -7.33 4.10
C GLU A 209 3.56 -6.73 2.99
N VAL A 210 4.05 -5.65 2.37
CA VAL A 210 3.63 -5.21 1.03
C VAL A 210 4.67 -5.73 0.04
N GLN A 211 4.31 -6.74 -0.75
CA GLN A 211 5.19 -7.26 -1.80
C GLN A 211 4.53 -7.01 -3.16
N GLY A 212 5.05 -5.99 -3.87
CA GLY A 212 4.76 -5.76 -5.27
C GLY A 212 5.48 -6.78 -6.13
N ASP A 213 4.74 -7.74 -6.69
CA ASP A 213 5.05 -8.37 -7.98
C ASP A 213 3.90 -9.29 -8.42
N TYR A 214 2.99 -8.79 -9.26
CA TYR A 214 1.93 -9.58 -9.88
C TYR A 214 2.48 -10.41 -11.04
N LYS A 215 2.41 -11.75 -10.95
CA LYS A 215 2.57 -12.66 -12.10
C LYS A 215 1.36 -13.58 -12.24
N SER A 216 0.52 -13.31 -13.24
CA SER A 216 -0.72 -14.06 -13.52
C SER A 216 -0.47 -15.34 -14.31
N GLY A 217 -1.07 -16.45 -13.87
CA GLY A 217 -1.21 -17.71 -14.59
C GLY A 217 -2.60 -17.84 -15.24
N THR A 218 -2.63 -18.21 -16.51
CA THR A 218 -3.86 -18.35 -17.32
C THR A 218 -4.69 -19.56 -16.91
N VAL A 219 -5.96 -19.37 -16.54
CA VAL A 219 -6.97 -20.44 -16.49
C VAL A 219 -7.75 -20.46 -17.79
N THR A 220 -7.65 -21.57 -18.53
CA THR A 220 -8.45 -21.84 -19.73
C THR A 220 -9.72 -22.57 -19.32
N THR A 221 -10.88 -21.92 -19.38
CA THR A 221 -12.18 -22.59 -19.26
C THR A 221 -12.82 -22.71 -20.64
N SER A 222 -13.00 -23.96 -21.07
CA SER A 222 -13.80 -24.32 -22.24
C SER A 222 -15.27 -24.29 -21.87
N SER A 223 -16.09 -23.53 -22.59
CA SER A 223 -17.53 -23.78 -22.68
C SER A 223 -18.11 -23.33 -24.01
N GLU A 224 -18.70 -24.32 -24.65
CA GLU A 224 -19.40 -24.32 -25.92
C GLU A 224 -20.70 -23.49 -25.79
N SER A 225 -20.88 -22.48 -26.64
CA SER A 225 -22.12 -21.70 -26.71
C SER A 225 -22.70 -21.73 -28.13
N THR A 226 -23.91 -22.26 -28.21
CA THR A 226 -24.77 -22.27 -29.39
C THR A 226 -25.41 -20.91 -29.58
N THR A 227 -25.29 -20.40 -30.81
CA THR A 227 -25.79 -19.11 -31.28
C THR A 227 -27.30 -19.14 -31.51
N THR A 228 -28.03 -18.14 -31.01
CA THR A 228 -29.25 -17.63 -31.68
C THR A 228 -29.51 -16.17 -31.28
N ALA A 229 -29.38 -15.25 -32.25
CA ALA A 229 -29.87 -13.88 -32.17
C ALA A 229 -31.37 -13.80 -32.54
N PRO A 230 -32.10 -12.76 -32.10
CA PRO A 230 -32.51 -11.70 -33.04
C PRO A 230 -32.52 -10.30 -32.40
N SER A 231 -31.94 -9.30 -33.07
CA SER A 231 -32.60 -8.29 -33.95
C SER A 231 -33.39 -7.19 -33.24
N THR A 232 -32.73 -6.04 -33.25
CA THR A 232 -33.17 -4.65 -33.09
C THR A 232 -34.51 -4.31 -33.77
N SER A 233 -35.32 -3.49 -33.08
CA SER A 233 -36.17 -2.51 -33.75
C SER A 233 -36.24 -1.23 -32.93
N SER A 234 -35.77 -0.16 -33.55
CA SER A 234 -35.84 1.23 -33.12
C SER A 234 -37.20 1.82 -33.48
N THR A 235 -37.76 2.65 -32.61
CA THR A 235 -38.78 3.62 -32.99
C THR A 235 -38.57 4.89 -32.19
N SER A 236 -38.05 5.89 -32.88
CA SER A 236 -37.97 7.28 -32.46
C SER A 236 -39.34 7.93 -32.64
N THR A 237 -39.85 8.58 -31.60
CA THR A 237 -40.93 9.56 -31.71
C THR A 237 -40.61 10.71 -30.78
N ALA A 238 -40.21 11.83 -31.38
CA ALA A 238 -39.99 13.09 -30.72
C ALA A 238 -41.33 13.79 -30.48
N THR A 239 -41.62 14.14 -29.23
CA THR A 239 -42.66 15.10 -28.87
C THR A 239 -42.04 16.13 -27.93
N GLN A 240 -41.94 17.37 -28.42
CA GLN A 240 -41.64 18.54 -27.60
C GLN A 240 -42.83 18.83 -26.68
N THR A 241 -42.58 18.83 -25.38
CA THR A 241 -43.45 19.48 -24.39
C THR A 241 -42.57 20.16 -23.35
N SER A 242 -42.53 21.49 -23.39
CA SER A 242 -42.10 22.33 -22.28
C SER A 242 -43.04 22.09 -21.09
N THR A 243 -42.53 21.99 -19.85
CA THR A 243 -43.15 22.54 -18.61
C THR A 243 -42.37 22.11 -17.34
N SER A 244 -41.90 23.13 -16.61
CA SER A 244 -41.62 23.25 -15.17
C SER A 244 -40.81 22.18 -14.43
N THR A 245 -39.62 22.60 -14.00
CA THR A 245 -38.85 22.11 -12.85
C THR A 245 -39.71 22.07 -11.60
N SER A 246 -40.19 20.90 -11.21
CA SER A 246 -40.70 20.62 -9.87
C SER A 246 -39.56 20.04 -9.04
N THR A 247 -38.89 20.91 -8.29
CA THR A 247 -38.01 20.55 -7.19
C THR A 247 -38.82 19.72 -6.20
N THR A 248 -38.57 18.41 -6.17
CA THR A 248 -39.11 17.55 -5.11
C THR A 248 -38.16 17.67 -3.93
N SER A 249 -38.36 18.70 -3.12
CA SER A 249 -37.81 18.73 -1.77
C SER A 249 -38.42 17.57 -0.99
N LYS A 250 -37.65 16.49 -0.84
CA LYS A 250 -37.94 15.45 0.14
C LYS A 250 -37.87 16.15 1.50
N THR A 251 -39.04 16.47 2.06
CA THR A 251 -39.13 16.95 3.44
C THR A 251 -38.60 15.84 4.34
N MET A 252 -37.35 16.00 4.78
CA MET A 252 -36.77 15.26 5.89
C MET A 252 -37.70 15.48 7.08
N SER A 253 -38.49 14.45 7.42
CA SER A 253 -39.09 14.36 8.74
C SER A 253 -37.93 14.28 9.71
N THR A 254 -37.69 15.33 10.50
CA THR A 254 -36.75 15.31 11.62
C THR A 254 -37.25 14.29 12.64
N GLY A 255 -36.91 13.01 12.44
CA GLY A 255 -36.85 12.04 13.52
C GLY A 255 -35.82 12.56 14.53
N SER A 256 -36.14 12.43 15.82
CA SER A 256 -35.15 12.74 16.86
C SER A 256 -33.94 11.82 16.64
N ALA A 257 -32.73 12.35 16.68
CA ALA A 257 -31.51 11.55 16.58
C ALA A 257 -31.54 10.41 17.62
N ALA A 258 -31.12 9.21 17.21
CA ALA A 258 -31.21 8.03 18.04
C ALA A 258 -30.14 8.05 19.15
N SER A 259 -30.48 7.45 20.29
CA SER A 259 -29.56 7.14 21.38
C SER A 259 -29.58 5.63 21.62
N PHE A 260 -28.40 5.08 21.88
CA PHE A 260 -28.11 3.66 22.04
C PHE A 260 -27.58 3.36 23.45
N SER A 261 -28.14 4.03 24.45
CA SER A 261 -27.64 3.94 25.84
C SER A 261 -27.69 2.53 26.45
N SER A 262 -28.43 1.59 25.84
CA SER A 262 -28.49 0.19 26.25
C SER A 262 -27.49 -0.72 25.53
N ALA A 263 -26.79 -0.22 24.51
CA ALA A 263 -25.79 -0.99 23.78
C ALA A 263 -24.62 -1.35 24.70
N THR A 264 -24.17 -2.61 24.63
CA THR A 264 -23.05 -3.07 25.46
C THR A 264 -21.76 -2.98 24.65
N ILE A 265 -20.76 -2.28 25.18
CA ILE A 265 -19.41 -2.27 24.61
C ILE A 265 -18.69 -3.53 25.09
N SER A 266 -18.40 -4.45 24.17
CA SER A 266 -17.66 -5.70 24.46
C SER A 266 -16.15 -5.52 24.37
N SER A 267 -15.70 -4.62 23.49
CA SER A 267 -14.30 -4.20 23.39
C SER A 267 -14.20 -2.79 22.83
N SER A 268 -13.06 -2.13 23.03
CA SER A 268 -12.76 -0.81 22.53
C SER A 268 -11.26 -0.52 22.55
N PHE A 269 -10.86 0.40 21.68
CA PHE A 269 -9.52 0.96 21.65
C PHE A 269 -9.61 2.46 21.37
N VAL A 270 -8.64 3.23 21.85
CA VAL A 270 -8.61 4.68 21.66
C VAL A 270 -7.20 5.15 21.31
N TYR A 271 -7.13 5.93 20.23
CA TYR A 271 -6.00 6.79 19.94
C TYR A 271 -6.41 8.22 20.30
N SER A 272 -5.54 8.97 20.98
CA SER A 272 -5.84 10.32 21.45
C SER A 272 -4.63 11.23 21.33
N GLY A 273 -4.86 12.53 21.09
CA GLY A 273 -3.75 13.47 21.03
C GLY A 273 -2.83 13.17 19.85
N THR A 274 -1.52 13.05 20.10
CA THR A 274 -0.54 12.78 19.04
C THR A 274 -0.80 11.45 18.35
N ASP A 275 -1.29 10.46 19.12
CA ASP A 275 -1.57 9.12 18.64
C ASP A 275 -2.82 9.08 17.75
N ALA A 276 -3.74 10.06 17.89
CA ALA A 276 -4.88 10.24 16.98
C ALA A 276 -4.54 11.03 15.73
N GLY A 277 -3.40 11.73 15.75
CA GLY A 277 -2.87 12.46 14.61
C GLY A 277 -2.72 13.96 14.76
N SER A 278 -2.81 14.49 15.98
CA SER A 278 -2.69 15.94 16.22
C SER A 278 -1.27 16.51 16.08
N ALA A 279 -0.28 15.67 15.85
CA ALA A 279 1.05 16.14 15.49
C ALA A 279 0.96 16.90 14.15
N THR A 280 1.65 18.04 14.06
CA THR A 280 1.78 18.76 12.80
C THR A 280 2.88 18.13 11.96
N GLY A 281 2.67 18.04 10.65
CA GLY A 281 3.76 17.69 9.74
C GLY A 281 3.30 17.69 8.29
N THR A 282 3.87 16.81 7.48
CA THR A 282 3.60 16.79 6.04
C THR A 282 3.54 15.38 5.50
N TYR A 283 2.75 15.17 4.45
CA TYR A 283 2.78 13.95 3.64
C TYR A 283 2.95 14.28 2.15
N GLY A 284 3.32 13.28 1.34
CA GLY A 284 3.42 13.39 -0.11
C GLY A 284 2.08 13.06 -0.79
N LYS A 285 1.33 14.08 -1.21
CA LYS A 285 0.13 13.90 -2.04
C LYS A 285 0.55 13.48 -3.44
N VAL A 286 0.09 12.32 -3.90
CA VAL A 286 0.39 11.84 -5.26
C VAL A 286 -0.30 12.74 -6.28
N THR A 287 0.46 13.15 -7.29
CA THR A 287 0.00 14.02 -8.39
C THR A 287 0.05 13.31 -9.75
N GLU A 288 0.89 12.28 -9.89
CA GLU A 288 1.02 11.46 -11.10
C GLU A 288 1.38 10.03 -10.68
N MET A 289 0.66 9.03 -11.20
CA MET A 289 0.83 7.64 -10.81
C MET A 289 2.06 6.99 -11.46
N SER A 290 2.30 7.21 -12.75
CA SER A 290 3.40 6.56 -13.51
C SER A 290 4.78 6.90 -12.99
N SER A 291 4.96 8.14 -12.54
CA SER A 291 6.21 8.64 -11.98
C SER A 291 6.21 8.63 -10.45
N CYS A 292 5.09 8.30 -9.83
CA CYS A 292 4.88 8.34 -8.39
C CYS A 292 5.19 9.74 -7.82
N THR A 293 4.98 10.78 -8.63
CA THR A 293 5.35 12.15 -8.27
C THR A 293 4.42 12.67 -7.19
N THR A 294 5.02 13.23 -6.14
CA THR A 294 4.29 13.79 -5.00
C THR A 294 4.47 15.29 -4.86
N GLU A 295 3.47 15.94 -4.28
CA GLU A 295 3.52 17.32 -3.78
C GLU A 295 3.40 17.30 -2.25
N THR A 296 4.25 18.04 -1.56
CA THR A 296 4.19 18.16 -0.09
C THR A 296 2.90 18.85 0.36
N VAL A 297 2.11 18.18 1.20
CA VAL A 297 0.92 18.74 1.86
C VAL A 297 1.18 18.86 3.35
N SER A 298 0.90 20.03 3.93
CA SER A 298 0.98 20.25 5.37
C SER A 298 -0.31 19.85 6.07
N VAL A 299 -0.16 19.18 7.22
CA VAL A 299 -1.26 18.70 8.05
C VAL A 299 -1.18 19.37 9.41
N SER A 300 -2.33 19.88 9.86
CA SER A 300 -2.48 20.51 11.17
C SER A 300 -3.79 20.16 11.87
N ASP A 301 -4.62 19.32 11.26
CA ASP A 301 -5.88 18.89 11.86
C ASP A 301 -5.61 17.90 13.01
N PRO A 302 -6.36 17.95 14.13
CA PRO A 302 -6.16 17.06 15.26
C PRO A 302 -6.25 15.55 15.00
N VAL A 303 -6.86 15.13 13.88
CA VAL A 303 -6.87 13.71 13.44
C VAL A 303 -6.04 13.48 12.18
N GLY A 304 -5.08 14.36 11.92
CA GLY A 304 -4.14 14.22 10.81
C GLY A 304 -4.84 14.17 9.43
N PRO A 305 -4.29 13.42 8.47
CA PRO A 305 -4.88 13.26 7.14
C PRO A 305 -6.26 12.60 7.13
N PHE A 306 -6.74 12.00 8.23
CA PHE A 306 -8.08 11.44 8.29
C PHE A 306 -9.18 12.49 8.44
N SER A 307 -8.79 13.76 8.57
CA SER A 307 -9.68 14.90 8.37
C SER A 307 -10.09 15.11 6.91
N GLU A 308 -9.32 14.57 5.97
CA GLU A 308 -9.62 14.55 4.53
C GLU A 308 -10.52 13.35 4.18
N GLU A 309 -10.83 13.16 2.90
CA GLU A 309 -11.59 11.99 2.43
C GLU A 309 -10.94 10.65 2.83
N VAL A 310 -11.75 9.74 3.37
CA VAL A 310 -11.33 8.36 3.71
C VAL A 310 -12.17 7.30 3.01
N SER A 311 -11.61 6.10 2.90
CA SER A 311 -12.25 4.87 2.43
C SER A 311 -12.06 3.79 3.48
N MET A 312 -13.07 2.93 3.69
CA MET A 312 -12.87 1.67 4.38
C MET A 312 -12.54 0.57 3.39
N VAL A 313 -11.76 -0.40 3.83
CA VAL A 313 -11.40 -1.60 3.07
C VAL A 313 -11.67 -2.82 3.93
N PHE A 314 -12.13 -3.89 3.29
CA PHE A 314 -12.55 -5.13 3.90
C PHE A 314 -11.86 -6.29 3.21
N ARG A 315 -11.33 -7.24 3.98
CA ARG A 315 -10.71 -8.47 3.49
C ARG A 315 -11.38 -9.70 4.09
N GLY A 316 -11.68 -10.66 3.23
CA GLY A 316 -12.24 -11.95 3.63
C GLY A 316 -11.25 -12.87 4.36
N PRO A 317 -11.75 -13.94 5.00
CA PRO A 317 -13.14 -14.39 5.05
C PRO A 317 -14.03 -13.50 5.93
N MET A 318 -15.07 -12.88 5.34
CA MET A 318 -15.91 -11.90 6.04
C MET A 318 -17.33 -11.89 5.49
N ASN A 319 -18.32 -11.80 6.39
CA ASN A 319 -19.69 -11.44 6.05
C ASN A 319 -19.95 -9.99 6.48
N ILE A 320 -20.40 -9.14 5.57
CA ILE A 320 -20.75 -7.73 5.78
C ILE A 320 -22.26 -7.59 5.64
N TYR A 321 -22.95 -7.38 6.76
CA TYR A 321 -24.41 -7.34 6.81
C TYR A 321 -24.95 -5.94 6.55
N SER A 322 -24.33 -4.94 7.19
CA SER A 322 -24.73 -3.53 7.08
C SER A 322 -23.55 -2.59 7.29
N ILE A 323 -23.57 -1.45 6.59
CA ILE A 323 -22.66 -0.34 6.81
C ILE A 323 -23.49 0.95 6.89
N ALA A 324 -23.15 1.84 7.81
CA ALA A 324 -23.66 3.21 7.82
C ALA A 324 -22.50 4.19 8.06
N VAL A 325 -22.49 5.28 7.30
CA VAL A 325 -21.50 6.36 7.44
C VAL A 325 -22.21 7.62 7.90
N PHE A 326 -21.67 8.27 8.91
CA PHE A 326 -22.22 9.48 9.50
C PHE A 326 -21.18 10.60 9.49
N ASN A 327 -21.61 11.81 9.20
CA ASN A 327 -20.80 13.02 9.32
C ASN A 327 -21.41 13.96 10.35
N ALA A 328 -20.55 14.76 10.99
CA ALA A 328 -20.96 15.78 11.93
C ALA A 328 -20.19 17.08 11.76
N THR A 329 -20.70 18.12 12.38
CA THR A 329 -19.96 19.34 12.68
C THR A 329 -19.96 19.53 14.20
N SER A 330 -19.02 20.32 14.72
CA SER A 330 -18.92 20.51 16.16
C SER A 330 -20.24 20.99 16.78
N GLY A 331 -20.76 20.22 17.74
CA GLY A 331 -22.01 20.52 18.44
C GLY A 331 -23.30 20.12 17.71
N SER A 332 -23.22 19.41 16.58
CA SER A 332 -24.37 18.85 15.88
C SER A 332 -24.51 17.35 16.12
N ASP A 333 -25.73 16.83 15.91
CA ASP A 333 -25.93 15.39 15.77
C ASP A 333 -25.19 14.83 14.54
N TRP A 334 -24.87 13.54 14.60
CA TRP A 334 -24.14 12.82 13.56
C TRP A 334 -25.14 12.29 12.55
N THR A 335 -25.15 12.86 11.34
CA THR A 335 -26.17 12.58 10.31
C THR A 335 -25.69 11.49 9.37
N LYS A 336 -26.53 10.49 9.08
CA LYS A 336 -26.24 9.42 8.13
C LYS A 336 -26.14 9.99 6.71
N VAL A 337 -25.03 9.71 6.03
CA VAL A 337 -24.72 10.22 4.68
C VAL A 337 -24.59 9.12 3.63
N SER A 338 -24.34 7.88 4.07
CA SER A 338 -24.31 6.70 3.20
C SER A 338 -24.74 5.46 3.97
N SER A 339 -25.29 4.48 3.26
CA SER A 339 -25.66 3.20 3.86
C SER A 339 -25.58 2.03 2.90
N TYR A 340 -25.35 0.85 3.46
CA TYR A 340 -25.42 -0.42 2.76
C TYR A 340 -26.10 -1.46 3.65
N SER A 341 -26.86 -2.37 3.02
CA SER A 341 -27.33 -3.61 3.63
C SER A 341 -27.32 -4.72 2.61
N GLN A 342 -26.86 -5.91 3.01
CA GLN A 342 -26.85 -7.12 2.16
C GLN A 342 -28.22 -7.51 1.61
N ASN A 343 -29.31 -6.94 2.16
CA ASN A 343 -30.68 -7.15 1.70
C ASN A 343 -31.05 -6.29 0.47
N GLY A 344 -30.08 -5.58 -0.13
CA GLY A 344 -30.25 -4.86 -1.39
C GLY A 344 -30.21 -3.34 -1.29
N THR A 345 -29.87 -2.77 -0.12
CA THR A 345 -29.70 -1.33 0.03
C THR A 345 -28.25 -0.95 -0.24
N GLN A 346 -28.04 0.04 -1.10
CA GLN A 346 -26.75 0.69 -1.32
C GLN A 346 -27.03 2.15 -1.70
N ASP A 347 -26.88 3.05 -0.75
CA ASP A 347 -27.23 4.48 -0.86
C ASP A 347 -25.96 5.33 -0.67
N ASN A 348 -25.66 6.16 -1.67
CA ASN A 348 -24.43 6.96 -1.75
C ASN A 348 -23.16 6.14 -1.43
N MET A 349 -23.06 4.95 -2.00
CA MET A 349 -21.95 4.03 -1.79
C MET A 349 -21.71 3.17 -3.04
N VAL A 350 -20.45 2.94 -3.36
CA VAL A 350 -20.01 1.98 -4.38
C VAL A 350 -18.95 1.07 -3.80
N PHE A 351 -19.03 -0.22 -4.12
CA PHE A 351 -18.00 -1.20 -3.79
C PHE A 351 -17.03 -1.33 -4.95
N MET A 352 -15.75 -1.21 -4.63
CA MET A 352 -14.64 -1.21 -5.57
C MET A 352 -13.58 -2.24 -5.14
N ASN A 353 -12.70 -2.60 -6.05
CA ASN A 353 -11.52 -3.41 -5.76
C ASN A 353 -10.38 -3.06 -6.71
N ASN A 354 -9.19 -3.60 -6.46
CA ASN A 354 -8.00 -3.37 -7.28
C ASN A 354 -7.80 -4.47 -8.35
N LEU A 355 -8.89 -4.94 -8.97
CA LEU A 355 -8.85 -6.00 -9.98
C LEU A 355 -9.00 -5.46 -11.41
N ASN A 356 -9.16 -4.15 -11.59
CA ASN A 356 -9.30 -3.49 -12.90
C ASN A 356 -7.93 -3.13 -13.50
N ILE A 357 -7.08 -4.14 -13.66
CA ILE A 357 -5.70 -3.96 -14.10
C ILE A 357 -5.68 -3.66 -15.61
N ASP A 358 -5.12 -2.52 -16.00
CA ASP A 358 -4.85 -2.20 -17.41
C ASP A 358 -3.49 -2.77 -17.86
N TYR A 359 -3.55 -3.83 -18.65
CA TYR A 359 -2.37 -4.49 -19.22
C TYR A 359 -1.85 -3.84 -20.51
N THR A 360 -2.47 -2.76 -20.99
CA THR A 360 -2.04 -2.05 -22.21
C THR A 360 -0.82 -1.18 -21.98
N GLY A 361 -0.42 -0.98 -20.72
CA GLY A 361 0.66 -0.09 -20.31
C GLY A 361 0.22 1.37 -20.19
N ALA A 362 -1.09 1.63 -20.14
CA ALA A 362 -1.61 2.92 -19.74
C ALA A 362 -1.38 3.15 -18.23
N ASP A 363 -1.24 4.42 -17.86
CA ASP A 363 -1.02 4.85 -16.48
C ASP A 363 -2.38 5.03 -15.78
N SER A 364 -3.03 3.92 -15.45
CA SER A 364 -4.35 3.90 -14.80
C SER A 364 -4.31 3.12 -13.49
N SER A 365 -5.13 3.57 -12.54
CA SER A 365 -5.33 2.88 -11.27
C SER A 365 -5.91 1.48 -11.50
N PRO A 366 -5.48 0.45 -10.76
CA PRO A 366 -6.13 -0.86 -10.80
C PRO A 366 -7.52 -0.83 -10.15
N GLN A 367 -7.95 0.30 -9.61
CA GLN A 367 -9.26 0.50 -9.01
C GLN A 367 -10.37 0.32 -10.06
N GLY A 368 -11.39 -0.46 -9.70
CA GLY A 368 -12.59 -0.62 -10.51
C GLY A 368 -13.80 -1.03 -9.69
N TYR A 369 -14.99 -1.03 -10.31
CA TYR A 369 -16.18 -1.55 -9.65
C TYR A 369 -15.99 -3.04 -9.34
N SER A 370 -16.39 -3.44 -8.14
CA SER A 370 -16.33 -4.84 -7.73
C SER A 370 -17.54 -5.63 -8.26
N THR A 371 -17.36 -6.94 -8.49
CA THR A 371 -18.47 -7.90 -8.51
C THR A 371 -19.15 -7.98 -7.13
N ASP A 372 -20.33 -8.60 -7.07
CA ASP A 372 -21.11 -8.74 -5.84
C ASP A 372 -20.40 -9.58 -4.75
N ASP A 373 -19.38 -10.34 -5.11
CA ASP A 373 -18.60 -11.19 -4.20
C ASP A 373 -17.14 -10.72 -3.98
N GLY A 374 -16.75 -9.58 -4.56
CA GLY A 374 -15.38 -9.07 -4.44
C GLY A 374 -14.34 -9.75 -5.35
N SER A 375 -14.73 -10.78 -6.12
CA SER A 375 -13.79 -11.66 -6.81
C SER A 375 -13.31 -11.19 -8.18
N GLY A 376 -13.90 -10.13 -8.72
CA GLY A 376 -13.52 -9.59 -10.01
C GLY A 376 -14.03 -8.17 -10.23
N THR A 377 -13.85 -7.69 -11.46
CA THR A 377 -14.26 -6.36 -11.88
C THR A 377 -15.63 -6.41 -12.57
N ALA A 378 -16.52 -5.51 -12.16
CA ALA A 378 -17.79 -5.26 -12.80
C ALA A 378 -17.71 -4.06 -13.76
N THR A 379 -18.61 -4.02 -14.75
CA THR A 379 -18.68 -2.90 -15.71
C THR A 379 -19.40 -1.67 -15.16
N SER A 380 -20.06 -1.79 -14.01
CA SER A 380 -20.84 -0.74 -13.36
C SER A 380 -20.96 -1.04 -11.87
N SER A 381 -21.36 -0.03 -11.09
CA SER A 381 -21.74 -0.22 -9.69
C SER A 381 -22.70 -1.41 -9.55
N THR A 382 -22.31 -2.35 -8.70
CA THR A 382 -23.05 -3.58 -8.40
C THR A 382 -23.36 -3.56 -6.91
N VAL A 383 -24.58 -3.94 -6.55
CA VAL A 383 -24.93 -4.09 -5.14
C VAL A 383 -24.12 -5.24 -4.58
N PHE A 384 -23.31 -4.96 -3.56
CA PHE A 384 -22.47 -5.97 -2.94
C PHE A 384 -23.33 -7.05 -2.25
N GLY A 385 -22.93 -8.30 -2.40
CA GLY A 385 -23.65 -9.48 -1.88
C GLY A 385 -23.37 -9.77 -0.42
N GLY A 386 -22.41 -9.08 0.19
CA GLY A 386 -22.15 -9.14 1.64
C GLY A 386 -21.21 -10.26 2.08
N SER A 387 -20.52 -10.95 1.17
CA SER A 387 -19.58 -12.00 1.53
C SER A 387 -18.26 -11.86 0.77
N LEU A 388 -17.15 -11.96 1.49
CA LEU A 388 -15.79 -12.02 0.94
C LEU A 388 -15.17 -13.35 1.30
N ALA A 389 -14.62 -14.05 0.30
CA ALA A 389 -13.96 -15.34 0.49
C ALA A 389 -12.57 -15.21 1.14
N ASP A 390 -12.10 -16.30 1.74
CA ASP A 390 -10.67 -16.47 2.05
C ASP A 390 -9.87 -16.67 0.74
N ALA A 391 -8.54 -16.64 0.85
CA ALA A 391 -7.64 -16.87 -0.27
C ALA A 391 -7.88 -18.24 -0.93
N SER A 392 -8.06 -18.27 -2.25
CA SER A 392 -8.25 -19.53 -3.00
C SER A 392 -6.98 -20.39 -3.07
N ASP A 393 -5.80 -19.75 -3.10
CA ASP A 393 -4.50 -20.42 -3.08
C ASP A 393 -3.40 -19.52 -2.50
N ALA A 394 -3.17 -19.65 -1.19
CA ALA A 394 -2.14 -18.90 -0.47
C ALA A 394 -0.70 -19.19 -0.94
N SER A 395 -0.48 -20.24 -1.74
CA SER A 395 0.86 -20.60 -2.24
C SER A 395 1.30 -19.79 -3.46
N VAL A 396 0.37 -19.07 -4.09
CA VAL A 396 0.67 -18.22 -5.25
C VAL A 396 1.25 -16.89 -4.76
N THR A 397 2.56 -16.80 -4.60
CA THR A 397 3.22 -15.53 -4.29
C THR A 397 2.85 -14.46 -5.32
N GLY A 398 2.38 -13.29 -4.86
CA GLY A 398 1.93 -12.20 -5.73
C GLY A 398 0.61 -12.45 -6.47
N GLY A 399 -0.18 -13.45 -6.04
CA GLY A 399 -1.49 -13.74 -6.63
C GLY A 399 -2.53 -12.62 -6.42
N GLY A 400 -2.34 -11.81 -5.39
CA GLY A 400 -3.22 -10.70 -5.03
C GLY A 400 -4.51 -11.14 -4.32
N PRO A 401 -5.48 -10.20 -4.19
CA PRO A 401 -6.78 -10.45 -3.57
C PRO A 401 -7.52 -11.64 -4.19
N CYS A 402 -8.24 -12.39 -3.36
CA CYS A 402 -8.94 -13.64 -3.68
C CYS A 402 -8.05 -14.84 -4.08
N VAL A 403 -6.79 -14.62 -4.45
CA VAL A 403 -5.86 -15.69 -4.81
C VAL A 403 -4.94 -15.99 -3.64
N SER A 404 -3.99 -15.09 -3.36
CA SER A 404 -2.99 -15.27 -2.32
C SER A 404 -3.38 -14.64 -1.00
N THR A 405 -4.30 -13.68 -1.02
CA THR A 405 -4.97 -13.11 0.16
C THR A 405 -6.48 -13.31 0.04
N GLY A 406 -7.22 -13.01 1.12
CA GLY A 406 -8.68 -13.00 1.07
C GLY A 406 -9.19 -12.06 -0.01
N CYS A 407 -10.45 -12.21 -0.42
CA CYS A 407 -11.07 -11.23 -1.32
C CYS A 407 -11.15 -9.87 -0.65
N GLU A 408 -10.83 -8.82 -1.39
CA GLU A 408 -10.73 -7.46 -0.88
C GLU A 408 -11.65 -6.52 -1.65
N VAL A 409 -12.37 -5.68 -0.92
CA VAL A 409 -13.16 -4.57 -1.47
C VAL A 409 -12.95 -3.32 -0.65
N ASN A 410 -12.94 -2.17 -1.30
CA ASN A 410 -13.02 -0.87 -0.66
C ASN A 410 -14.35 -0.19 -0.98
N ILE A 411 -14.76 0.75 -0.13
CA ILE A 411 -15.99 1.53 -0.33
C ILE A 411 -15.68 3.00 -0.61
N MET A 412 -16.39 3.57 -1.59
CA MET A 412 -16.35 4.99 -1.93
C MET A 412 -17.78 5.53 -1.99
N THR A 413 -17.95 6.85 -2.06
CA THR A 413 -19.25 7.44 -2.41
C THR A 413 -19.59 7.17 -3.88
N GLU A 414 -20.84 7.38 -4.28
CA GLU A 414 -21.24 7.23 -5.69
C GLU A 414 -20.83 8.41 -6.58
N THR A 415 -20.18 9.44 -6.00
CA THR A 415 -19.79 10.65 -6.71
C THR A 415 -18.42 10.44 -7.34
N ASN A 416 -18.37 10.43 -8.68
CA ASN A 416 -17.10 10.38 -9.41
C ASN A 416 -16.34 11.70 -9.26
N CYS A 417 -15.02 11.63 -9.10
CA CYS A 417 -14.16 12.80 -8.96
C CYS A 417 -14.29 13.77 -10.15
N ALA A 418 -14.52 13.25 -11.37
CA ALA A 418 -14.68 14.05 -12.58
C ALA A 418 -16.02 14.81 -12.66
N ASP A 419 -17.02 14.43 -11.86
CA ASP A 419 -18.37 15.04 -11.89
C ASP A 419 -18.49 16.28 -10.98
N GLN A 420 -17.48 16.56 -10.14
CA GLN A 420 -17.43 17.69 -9.21
C GLN A 420 -16.13 18.50 -9.38
N ASP A 421 -15.74 19.31 -8.38
CA ASP A 421 -14.51 20.12 -8.37
C ASP A 421 -13.20 19.27 -8.31
N GLY A 422 -13.27 17.96 -8.62
CA GLY A 422 -12.16 17.02 -8.53
C GLY A 422 -11.96 16.43 -7.13
N CYS A 423 -11.14 15.39 -7.04
CA CYS A 423 -10.64 14.85 -5.78
C CYS A 423 -9.25 15.41 -5.45
N ILE A 424 -8.90 15.42 -4.15
CA ILE A 424 -7.50 15.65 -3.73
C ILE A 424 -6.64 14.48 -4.24
N GLY A 425 -5.46 14.82 -4.75
CA GLY A 425 -4.46 13.87 -5.25
C GLY A 425 -4.76 13.38 -6.68
N TYR A 426 -4.03 12.37 -7.11
CA TYR A 426 -4.25 11.70 -8.37
C TYR A 426 -5.60 10.95 -8.37
N TYR A 427 -6.29 10.99 -9.51
CA TYR A 427 -7.42 10.14 -9.82
C TYR A 427 -7.57 10.00 -11.34
N ASP A 428 -8.14 8.88 -11.78
CA ASP A 428 -8.55 8.64 -13.16
C ASP A 428 -10.09 8.52 -13.26
N ASP A 429 -10.60 7.97 -14.36
CA ASP A 429 -12.04 7.78 -14.60
C ASP A 429 -12.69 6.87 -13.55
N MET A 430 -11.92 6.03 -12.84
CA MET A 430 -12.39 5.19 -11.74
C MET A 430 -12.15 5.82 -10.36
N GLY A 431 -11.80 7.10 -10.31
CA GLY A 431 -11.72 7.86 -9.08
C GLY A 431 -13.09 8.29 -8.55
N PHE A 432 -13.40 7.90 -7.32
CA PHE A 432 -14.59 8.35 -6.59
C PHE A 432 -14.21 9.14 -5.34
N HIS A 433 -15.11 9.99 -4.86
CA HIS A 433 -14.93 10.68 -3.59
C HIS A 433 -15.05 9.70 -2.41
N GLY A 434 -14.20 9.88 -1.40
CA GLY A 434 -14.39 9.26 -0.09
C GLY A 434 -15.29 10.12 0.81
N TRP A 435 -15.33 9.80 2.11
CA TRP A 435 -16.07 10.62 3.08
C TRP A 435 -15.14 11.63 3.76
N ASP A 436 -15.38 12.90 3.47
CA ASP A 436 -14.58 14.04 3.93
C ASP A 436 -15.00 14.56 5.32
N GLY A 437 -14.13 15.38 5.93
CA GLY A 437 -14.36 16.15 7.16
C GLY A 437 -13.67 15.60 8.40
N GLY A 438 -13.39 16.43 9.41
CA GLY A 438 -12.71 16.00 10.65
C GLY A 438 -13.57 15.25 11.67
N MET A 439 -14.89 15.15 11.44
CA MET A 439 -15.82 14.45 12.33
C MET A 439 -16.67 13.47 11.50
N LYS A 440 -16.27 12.20 11.49
CA LYS A 440 -16.94 11.12 10.74
C LYS A 440 -16.97 9.80 11.52
N MET A 441 -18.02 9.03 11.33
CA MET A 441 -18.24 7.78 12.04
C MET A 441 -18.67 6.70 11.05
N PHE A 442 -17.98 5.58 11.09
CA PHE A 442 -18.30 4.40 10.30
C PHE A 442 -18.81 3.30 11.23
N VAL A 443 -19.97 2.75 10.89
CA VAL A 443 -20.62 1.68 11.64
C VAL A 443 -20.74 0.46 10.74
N THR A 444 -20.11 -0.66 11.10
CA THR A 444 -20.09 -1.88 10.28
C THR A 444 -20.57 -3.08 11.09
N LYS A 445 -21.63 -3.74 10.61
CA LYS A 445 -22.10 -5.02 11.16
C LYS A 445 -21.49 -6.15 10.38
N VAL A 446 -20.62 -6.92 11.03
CA VAL A 446 -19.79 -7.93 10.37
C VAL A 446 -19.72 -9.23 11.15
N GLN A 447 -19.29 -10.28 10.46
CA GLN A 447 -18.78 -11.52 11.04
C GLN A 447 -17.49 -11.88 10.30
N MET A 448 -16.51 -12.42 11.03
CA MET A 448 -15.21 -12.83 10.49
C MET A 448 -15.04 -14.35 10.63
N PRO A 449 -15.75 -15.17 9.82
CA PRO A 449 -15.75 -16.63 9.97
C PRO A 449 -14.37 -17.23 9.70
N THR A 450 -14.09 -18.40 10.27
CA THR A 450 -12.83 -19.12 10.05
C THR A 450 -12.69 -19.59 8.60
N GLY A 451 -11.65 -19.12 7.92
CA GLY A 451 -11.24 -19.57 6.59
C GLY A 451 -10.33 -20.79 6.64
N SER A 452 -10.19 -21.46 5.49
CA SER A 452 -9.40 -22.69 5.34
C SER A 452 -7.99 -22.48 4.79
N SER A 453 -7.62 -21.25 4.46
CA SER A 453 -6.40 -20.88 3.76
C SER A 453 -5.60 -19.87 4.60
N VAL A 454 -5.45 -18.63 4.12
CA VAL A 454 -4.75 -17.56 4.86
C VAL A 454 -5.48 -17.25 6.17
N ASN A 455 -6.83 -17.22 6.15
CA ASN A 455 -7.66 -17.01 7.34
C ASN A 455 -7.32 -15.71 8.12
N ARG A 456 -7.04 -14.62 7.39
CA ARG A 456 -6.67 -13.31 7.95
C ARG A 456 -7.65 -12.21 7.50
N PRO A 457 -8.92 -12.24 7.95
CA PRO A 457 -9.84 -11.17 7.65
C PRO A 457 -9.39 -9.86 8.31
N ALA A 458 -9.72 -8.75 7.68
CA ALA A 458 -9.34 -7.43 8.17
C ALA A 458 -10.34 -6.36 7.77
N ILE A 459 -10.45 -5.34 8.62
CA ILE A 459 -11.10 -4.06 8.34
C ILE A 459 -10.07 -2.98 8.61
N TRP A 460 -9.78 -2.16 7.62
CA TRP A 460 -8.90 -1.01 7.77
C TRP A 460 -9.47 0.21 7.04
N MET A 461 -8.92 1.37 7.37
CA MET A 461 -9.28 2.64 6.81
C MET A 461 -8.06 3.30 6.21
N LEU A 462 -8.24 3.85 5.01
CA LEU A 462 -7.22 4.56 4.26
C LEU A 462 -7.71 5.97 3.96
N ASN A 463 -6.78 6.92 3.84
CA ASN A 463 -7.09 8.14 3.09
C ASN A 463 -7.52 7.75 1.66
N ALA A 464 -8.59 8.35 1.15
CA ALA A 464 -9.21 7.97 -0.12
C ALA A 464 -8.27 8.13 -1.32
N GLN A 465 -7.26 9.00 -1.21
CA GLN A 465 -6.17 9.12 -2.17
C GLN A 465 -5.42 7.80 -2.40
N VAL A 466 -5.28 6.97 -1.37
CA VAL A 466 -4.52 5.71 -1.43
C VAL A 466 -5.16 4.77 -2.45
N VAL A 467 -6.48 4.56 -2.35
CA VAL A 467 -7.19 3.65 -3.23
C VAL A 467 -7.34 4.22 -4.65
N ARG A 468 -7.36 5.55 -4.81
CA ARG A 468 -7.37 6.21 -6.13
C ARG A 468 -6.02 6.15 -6.85
N ALA A 469 -4.91 6.16 -6.09
CA ALA A 469 -3.55 6.17 -6.60
C ALA A 469 -2.85 4.81 -6.38
N ASN A 470 -3.47 3.72 -6.84
CA ASN A 470 -2.90 2.36 -6.78
C ASN A 470 -2.50 1.95 -5.36
N GLN A 471 -3.51 1.62 -4.53
CA GLN A 471 -3.47 1.31 -3.09
C GLN A 471 -2.16 0.80 -2.47
N TYR A 472 -1.40 -0.05 -3.17
CA TYR A 472 -0.16 -0.69 -2.68
C TYR A 472 1.08 -0.42 -3.55
N GLY A 473 0.99 0.49 -4.51
CA GLY A 473 2.12 0.99 -5.29
C GLY A 473 2.36 2.46 -4.96
N CYS A 474 2.19 3.32 -5.96
CA CYS A 474 2.49 4.75 -5.85
C CYS A 474 1.35 5.56 -5.24
N ASN A 475 1.11 5.29 -3.96
CA ASN A 475 0.08 5.92 -3.14
C ASN A 475 0.68 6.94 -2.16
N CYS A 476 -0.19 7.73 -1.52
CA CYS A 476 0.26 8.71 -0.53
C CYS A 476 0.53 8.11 0.85
N ARG A 477 0.19 6.85 1.13
CA ARG A 477 0.39 6.21 2.45
C ARG A 477 1.86 5.96 2.73
N GLY A 478 2.67 5.80 1.68
CA GLY A 478 4.10 5.53 1.73
C GLY A 478 4.44 4.07 2.07
N GLU A 479 5.69 3.69 1.86
CA GLU A 479 6.19 2.33 2.15
C GLU A 479 7.04 2.33 3.43
N GLY A 480 6.82 1.32 4.29
CA GLY A 480 7.60 1.14 5.52
C GLY A 480 7.52 2.35 6.47
N SER A 481 8.69 2.80 6.94
CA SER A 481 8.84 3.88 7.92
C SER A 481 8.86 5.28 7.33
N GLU A 482 8.60 5.46 6.03
CA GLU A 482 8.52 6.78 5.41
C GLU A 482 7.19 7.48 5.74
N GLY A 483 6.15 6.69 6.06
CA GLY A 483 4.81 7.18 6.36
C GLY A 483 4.12 7.86 5.19
N GLY A 484 2.96 8.45 5.46
CA GLY A 484 2.20 9.17 4.45
C GLY A 484 0.77 9.53 4.87
N CYS A 485 -0.17 9.71 3.95
CA CYS A 485 -1.55 10.07 4.28
C CYS A 485 -2.31 9.06 5.17
N GLY A 486 -1.67 7.97 5.60
CA GLY A 486 -2.04 7.19 6.77
C GLY A 486 -2.90 5.96 6.49
N GLU A 487 -2.82 5.00 7.41
CA GLU A 487 -3.60 3.76 7.41
C GLU A 487 -3.94 3.37 8.84
N LEU A 488 -5.21 3.06 9.09
CA LEU A 488 -5.71 2.60 10.38
C LEU A 488 -6.32 1.22 10.22
N ASP A 489 -5.66 0.21 10.77
CA ASP A 489 -6.27 -1.09 10.97
C ASP A 489 -7.25 -0.98 12.12
N ILE A 490 -8.52 -1.24 11.84
CA ILE A 490 -9.60 -1.16 12.81
C ILE A 490 -9.74 -2.51 13.52
N ALA A 491 -9.77 -3.58 12.74
CA ALA A 491 -9.88 -4.95 13.23
C ALA A 491 -9.19 -5.88 12.23
N GLU A 492 -7.93 -6.22 12.49
CA GLU A 492 -7.14 -7.13 11.66
C GLU A 492 -6.71 -8.39 12.42
N VAL A 493 -6.90 -9.55 11.80
CA VAL A 493 -6.21 -10.77 12.23
C VAL A 493 -4.79 -10.77 11.68
N ILE A 494 -3.83 -10.44 12.54
CA ILE A 494 -2.40 -10.43 12.20
C ILE A 494 -1.75 -11.82 12.38
N GLU A 495 -0.65 -12.04 11.66
CA GLU A 495 0.09 -13.29 11.61
C GLU A 495 0.76 -13.68 12.93
N THR A 496 1.02 -12.72 13.80
CA THR A 496 1.60 -12.98 15.13
C THR A 496 0.61 -13.70 16.05
N ASN A 497 -0.69 -13.62 15.77
CA ASN A 497 -1.69 -14.48 16.40
C ASN A 497 -1.88 -15.78 15.62
N THR A 498 -1.11 -16.80 16.01
CA THR A 498 -1.17 -18.14 15.39
C THR A 498 -2.55 -18.81 15.48
N ASP A 499 -3.33 -18.50 16.51
CA ASP A 499 -4.69 -19.05 16.70
C ASP A 499 -5.72 -18.33 15.82
N LYS A 500 -5.39 -17.12 15.34
CA LYS A 500 -6.23 -16.29 14.45
C LYS A 500 -7.62 -16.03 15.02
N ASP A 501 -7.73 -15.97 16.34
CA ASP A 501 -8.96 -15.90 17.14
C ASP A 501 -9.20 -14.50 17.76
N LYS A 502 -8.33 -13.53 17.45
CA LYS A 502 -8.39 -12.15 17.94
C LYS A 502 -8.07 -11.17 16.81
N VAL A 503 -8.48 -9.92 17.00
CA VAL A 503 -8.20 -8.81 16.09
C VAL A 503 -7.33 -7.77 16.77
N SER A 504 -6.51 -7.11 15.95
CA SER A 504 -5.57 -6.04 16.31
C SER A 504 -5.99 -4.72 15.66
N THR A 505 -5.47 -3.61 16.21
CA THR A 505 -5.60 -2.27 15.66
C THR A 505 -4.23 -1.60 15.63
N HIS A 506 -3.90 -0.95 14.52
CA HIS A 506 -2.65 -0.19 14.34
C HIS A 506 -2.94 1.09 13.57
N TYR A 507 -2.21 2.15 13.90
CA TYR A 507 -2.27 3.39 13.14
C TYR A 507 -0.88 3.74 12.61
N TYR A 508 -0.73 3.62 11.29
CA TYR A 508 0.48 3.98 10.55
C TYR A 508 0.41 5.45 10.18
N PHE A 509 1.33 6.23 10.72
CA PHE A 509 1.23 7.67 10.76
C PHE A 509 1.96 8.37 9.60
N PHE A 510 1.66 9.65 9.41
CA PHE A 510 2.13 10.38 8.23
C PHE A 510 3.60 10.75 8.23
N ASP A 511 4.23 10.75 9.40
CA ASP A 511 5.66 10.95 9.55
C ASP A 511 6.44 9.63 9.61
N GLY A 512 5.75 8.51 9.36
CA GLY A 512 6.33 7.17 9.33
C GLY A 512 6.46 6.51 10.69
N SER A 513 6.09 7.20 11.77
CA SER A 513 5.92 6.58 13.07
C SER A 513 4.70 5.66 13.09
N VAL A 514 4.75 4.63 13.93
CA VAL A 514 3.61 3.76 14.22
C VAL A 514 3.15 4.10 15.63
N SER A 515 1.89 4.53 15.76
CA SER A 515 1.29 4.72 17.08
C SER A 515 1.22 3.37 17.79
N PRO A 516 1.43 3.29 19.12
CA PRO A 516 1.22 2.06 19.87
C PRO A 516 -0.15 1.46 19.55
N GLY A 517 -0.14 0.30 18.89
CA GLY A 517 -1.35 -0.44 18.52
C GLY A 517 -1.92 -1.23 19.68
N GLY A 518 -3.05 -1.88 19.41
CA GLY A 518 -3.71 -2.83 20.29
C GLY A 518 -3.63 -4.23 19.71
N ASP A 519 -2.46 -4.86 19.77
CA ASP A 519 -2.32 -6.24 19.35
C ASP A 519 -3.30 -7.14 20.11
N ASN A 520 -4.13 -7.88 19.39
CA ASN A 520 -5.10 -8.79 19.99
C ASN A 520 -6.07 -8.12 20.98
N TYR A 521 -6.47 -6.86 20.75
CA TYR A 521 -7.30 -6.08 21.68
C TYR A 521 -8.73 -6.61 21.82
N ALA A 522 -9.27 -7.31 20.82
CA ALA A 522 -10.62 -7.87 20.86
C ALA A 522 -10.66 -9.31 20.34
N ALA A 523 -11.69 -10.06 20.73
CA ALA A 523 -11.93 -11.39 20.18
C ALA A 523 -12.41 -11.26 18.73
N ARG A 524 -11.99 -12.19 17.87
CA ARG A 524 -12.49 -12.25 16.50
C ARG A 524 -13.95 -12.75 16.50
N PRO A 525 -14.87 -12.08 15.80
CA PRO A 525 -16.27 -12.49 15.73
C PRO A 525 -16.47 -13.65 14.75
N THR A 526 -16.08 -14.88 15.13
CA THR A 526 -16.13 -16.06 14.24
C THR A 526 -17.55 -16.58 14.03
N ASP A 527 -18.32 -16.72 15.11
CA ASP A 527 -19.59 -17.48 15.10
C ASP A 527 -20.83 -16.59 15.34
N SER A 528 -20.62 -15.29 15.54
CA SER A 528 -21.66 -14.29 15.78
C SER A 528 -21.33 -12.99 15.07
N THR A 529 -22.35 -12.17 14.82
CA THR A 529 -22.14 -10.81 14.32
C THR A 529 -21.79 -9.86 15.46
N VAL A 530 -20.91 -8.91 15.17
CA VAL A 530 -20.64 -7.74 16.01
C VAL A 530 -20.83 -6.47 15.19
N THR A 531 -20.97 -5.34 15.87
CA THR A 531 -21.00 -4.03 15.23
C THR A 531 -19.76 -3.24 15.65
N TYR A 532 -18.85 -2.97 14.71
CA TYR A 532 -17.77 -2.03 14.95
C TYR A 532 -18.25 -0.60 14.69
N VAL A 533 -17.96 0.30 15.61
CA VAL A 533 -18.18 1.74 15.45
C VAL A 533 -16.82 2.42 15.55
N THR A 534 -16.36 2.97 14.42
CA THR A 534 -15.12 3.73 14.31
C THR A 534 -15.45 5.20 14.22
N ILE A 535 -15.06 5.97 15.23
CA ILE A 535 -15.34 7.40 15.37
C ILE A 535 -14.02 8.15 15.19
N ILE A 536 -14.00 9.08 14.26
CA ILE A 536 -12.96 10.08 14.08
C ILE A 536 -13.56 11.42 14.51
N ASP A 537 -12.95 12.03 15.53
CA ASP A 537 -13.39 13.31 16.08
C ASP A 537 -12.19 14.25 16.24
N ASN A 538 -12.14 15.29 15.40
CA ASN A 538 -11.10 16.30 15.44
C ASN A 538 -11.30 17.40 16.50
N SER A 539 -12.29 17.27 17.38
CA SER A 539 -12.45 18.19 18.49
C SER A 539 -11.27 18.10 19.47
N SER A 540 -11.02 19.19 20.19
CA SER A 540 -9.94 19.29 21.18
C SER A 540 -8.56 18.89 20.62
N THR A 541 -7.95 17.83 21.12
CA THR A 541 -6.65 17.30 20.65
C THR A 541 -6.79 16.12 19.70
N GLY A 542 -8.00 15.84 19.20
CA GLY A 542 -8.26 14.73 18.30
C GLY A 542 -8.42 13.39 19.02
N THR A 543 -9.35 12.58 18.54
CA THR A 543 -9.59 11.22 19.02
C THR A 543 -10.03 10.32 17.88
N ILE A 544 -9.47 9.11 17.84
CA ILE A 544 -9.97 7.99 17.05
C ILE A 544 -10.39 6.90 18.03
N LYS A 545 -11.69 6.62 18.11
CA LYS A 545 -12.27 5.61 19.00
C LYS A 545 -12.82 4.46 18.17
N ILE A 546 -12.43 3.24 18.52
CA ILE A 546 -13.00 2.01 17.98
C ILE A 546 -13.76 1.36 19.13
N ILE A 547 -15.04 1.04 18.94
CA ILE A 547 -15.81 0.24 19.88
C ILE A 547 -16.46 -0.94 19.15
N GLU A 548 -16.59 -2.05 19.86
CA GLU A 548 -17.34 -3.22 19.46
C GLU A 548 -18.63 -3.28 20.29
N LEU A 549 -19.76 -3.28 19.60
CA LEU A 549 -21.09 -3.47 20.16
C LEU A 549 -21.62 -4.86 19.81
N GLY A 550 -22.65 -5.30 20.53
CA GLY A 550 -23.43 -6.47 20.12
C GLY A 550 -23.96 -6.33 18.69
N GLY A 551 -24.05 -7.43 17.95
CA GLY A 551 -24.46 -7.40 16.55
C GLY A 551 -25.84 -6.79 16.28
N ASP A 552 -26.72 -6.76 17.27
CA ASP A 552 -28.07 -6.19 17.18
C ASP A 552 -28.26 -4.93 18.06
N ASP A 553 -27.17 -4.40 18.63
CA ASP A 553 -27.23 -3.25 19.55
C ASP A 553 -27.29 -1.89 18.83
N PHE A 554 -27.07 -1.88 17.51
CA PHE A 554 -27.16 -0.68 16.67
C PHE A 554 -28.31 -0.80 15.66
N ASP A 555 -29.14 0.24 15.58
CA ASP A 555 -30.22 0.36 14.61
C ASP A 555 -29.72 1.09 13.36
N PHE A 556 -29.59 0.37 12.24
CA PHE A 556 -29.09 0.91 10.98
C PHE A 556 -30.14 1.75 10.22
N ASP A 557 -31.41 1.72 10.63
CA ASP A 557 -32.47 2.48 9.98
C ASP A 557 -32.48 3.96 10.40
N VAL A 558 -31.73 4.33 11.44
CA VAL A 558 -31.68 5.70 11.96
C VAL A 558 -31.06 6.69 10.98
N ASP A 559 -31.63 7.88 10.87
CA ASP A 559 -31.09 8.96 10.01
C ASP A 559 -29.97 9.76 10.70
N ALA A 560 -29.88 9.68 12.04
CA ALA A 560 -28.87 10.36 12.83
C ALA A 560 -28.64 9.70 14.18
N VAL A 561 -27.43 9.86 14.73
CA VAL A 561 -27.04 9.52 16.10
C VAL A 561 -26.81 10.80 16.88
N SER A 562 -27.33 10.89 18.11
CA SER A 562 -27.22 12.13 18.88
C SER A 562 -25.77 12.45 19.27
N ALA A 563 -25.44 13.74 19.34
CA ALA A 563 -24.12 14.19 19.79
C ALA A 563 -23.77 13.60 21.18
N ASP A 564 -24.72 13.64 22.11
CA ASP A 564 -24.56 13.09 23.47
C ASP A 564 -24.23 11.58 23.45
N GLN A 565 -24.83 10.82 22.54
CA GLN A 565 -24.55 9.39 22.42
C GLN A 565 -23.11 9.15 21.94
N VAL A 566 -22.67 9.87 20.91
CA VAL A 566 -21.30 9.72 20.40
C VAL A 566 -20.27 10.18 21.43
N THR A 567 -20.53 11.29 22.14
CA THR A 567 -19.71 11.72 23.28
C THR A 567 -19.62 10.62 24.34
N SER A 568 -20.74 9.97 24.69
CA SER A 568 -20.72 8.87 25.66
C SER A 568 -19.88 7.67 25.21
N TRP A 569 -19.81 7.39 23.91
CA TRP A 569 -18.96 6.35 23.35
C TRP A 569 -17.48 6.72 23.34
N ILE A 570 -17.16 7.99 23.04
CA ILE A 570 -15.79 8.51 23.12
C ILE A 570 -15.28 8.44 24.57
N GLU A 571 -16.10 8.87 25.53
CA GLU A 571 -15.76 8.92 26.97
C GLU A 571 -15.84 7.56 27.67
N ALA A 572 -16.42 6.54 27.03
CA ALA A 572 -16.51 5.20 27.62
C ALA A 572 -15.12 4.65 27.96
N SER A 573 -15.03 3.93 29.09
CA SER A 573 -13.82 3.23 29.49
C SER A 573 -13.31 2.33 28.37
N VAL A 574 -11.99 2.20 28.30
CA VAL A 574 -11.38 1.23 27.40
C VAL A 574 -11.62 -0.16 28.00
N GLU A 575 -12.49 -0.92 27.36
CA GLU A 575 -12.70 -2.35 27.60
C GLU A 575 -11.89 -3.12 26.56
N ASN A 576 -10.86 -3.89 26.90
CA ASN A 576 -10.18 -4.73 25.91
C ASN A 576 -9.47 -5.94 26.56
N LEU A 577 -8.95 -6.84 25.73
CA LEU A 577 -8.24 -8.03 26.20
C LEU A 577 -6.86 -7.74 26.81
N LEU A 578 -6.38 -6.49 26.75
CA LEU A 578 -5.10 -6.05 27.29
C LEU A 578 -5.22 -5.46 28.71
N SER A 579 -6.43 -5.07 29.12
CA SER A 579 -6.71 -4.40 30.41
C SER A 579 -6.87 -5.34 31.60
#